data_AF-A0A7X7L1T8-F1
#
_entry.id   AF-A0A7X7L1T8-F1
#
_cell.length_a   1.000
_cell.length_b   1.000
_cell.length_c   1.000
_cell.angle_alpha   90.00
_cell.angle_beta   90.00
_cell.angle_gamma   90.00
#
_symmetry.space_group_name_H-M   'P 1'
#
loop_
_entity.id
_entity.type
_entity.pdbx_description
1 polymer ?
#
loop_
_entity_poly.entity_id
_entity_poly.type
_entity_poly.pdbx_seq_one_letter_code
_entity_poly.pdbx_strand_id
1 'polypeptide(L)'
;MMKCSAAIPVMLLLCLTAIKPADCQQTESSQIRPSQAGVIELQAPPKEETPQENLLDYFNTFAQQLDRLADGQLSNVPKLDENSVLYLNAVYLFCSLRKGACPWILEALLETDIVNSRLNKSPDCPQMRSFWKLWGKNDLQRRHDYQI
;
A
#
# COMPACT_ATOMS: atom_id res chain seq x y z
N MET A 1 -16.85 -40.45 -37.55
CA MET A 1 -17.18 -39.05 -37.85
C MET A 1 -18.58 -38.76 -37.33
N MET A 2 -18.69 -38.29 -36.09
CA MET A 2 -19.98 -38.03 -35.43
C MET A 2 -20.36 -36.56 -35.60
N LYS A 3 -21.47 -36.32 -36.31
CA LYS A 3 -22.21 -35.06 -36.28
C LYS A 3 -23.38 -35.27 -35.31
N CYS A 4 -23.39 -34.54 -34.20
CA CYS A 4 -24.58 -34.35 -33.38
C CYS A 4 -24.74 -32.84 -33.17
N SER A 5 -25.75 -32.30 -33.84
CA SER A 5 -26.29 -30.96 -33.65
C SER A 5 -27.57 -31.11 -32.85
N ALA A 6 -27.66 -30.46 -31.69
CA ALA A 6 -28.90 -30.24 -30.92
C ALA A 6 -28.65 -28.99 -30.07
N ALA A 7 -29.19 -27.84 -30.45
CA ALA A 7 -30.56 -27.38 -30.11
C ALA A 7 -30.69 -27.02 -28.62
N ILE A 8 -30.61 -25.71 -28.38
CA ILE A 8 -30.94 -25.01 -27.13
C ILE A 8 -32.46 -25.07 -26.92
N PRO A 9 -32.93 -25.38 -25.70
CA PRO A 9 -33.85 -24.48 -25.00
C PRO A 9 -33.40 -24.31 -23.53
N VAL A 10 -33.14 -23.10 -23.04
CA VAL A 10 -34.13 -22.13 -22.50
C VAL A 10 -34.97 -22.72 -21.38
N MET A 11 -35.01 -21.97 -20.27
CA MET A 11 -35.81 -22.16 -19.03
C MET A 11 -35.21 -23.07 -17.96
N LEU A 12 -34.30 -22.51 -17.16
CA LEU A 12 -34.46 -22.62 -15.71
C LEU A 12 -34.39 -21.24 -15.08
N LEU A 13 -35.58 -20.62 -15.03
CA LEU A 13 -35.96 -19.61 -14.05
C LEU A 13 -35.69 -20.20 -12.66
N LEU A 14 -34.67 -19.69 -11.96
CA LEU A 14 -34.52 -19.87 -10.52
C LEU A 14 -34.43 -18.48 -9.88
N CYS A 15 -35.59 -18.08 -9.37
CA CYS A 15 -35.84 -17.22 -8.22
C CYS A 15 -34.59 -16.60 -7.57
N LEU A 16 -34.27 -15.37 -7.96
CA LEU A 16 -33.77 -14.37 -7.02
C LEU A 16 -34.91 -13.39 -6.77
N THR A 17 -35.78 -13.80 -5.86
CA THR A 17 -36.81 -12.94 -5.27
C THR A 17 -36.15 -11.69 -4.72
N ALA A 18 -36.67 -10.55 -5.18
CA ALA A 18 -36.37 -9.23 -4.67
C ALA A 18 -36.53 -9.19 -3.14
N ILE A 19 -35.40 -9.13 -2.44
CA ILE A 19 -35.35 -8.71 -1.05
C ILE A 19 -35.59 -7.20 -1.08
N LYS A 20 -36.85 -6.80 -0.93
CA LYS A 20 -37.20 -5.43 -0.56
C LYS A 20 -36.52 -5.16 0.78
N PRO A 21 -35.71 -4.10 0.92
CA PRO A 21 -35.31 -3.67 2.25
C PRO A 21 -36.59 -3.30 3.00
N ALA A 22 -36.79 -3.93 4.14
CA ALA A 22 -37.85 -3.55 5.07
C ALA A 22 -37.58 -2.12 5.54
N ASP A 23 -38.57 -1.25 5.34
CA ASP A 23 -38.67 0.03 6.01
C ASP A 23 -38.68 -0.19 7.53
N CYS A 24 -37.53 -0.08 8.17
CA CYS A 24 -37.45 0.10 9.61
C CYS A 24 -37.93 1.53 9.93
N GLN A 25 -39.24 1.68 10.15
CA GLN A 25 -39.78 2.81 10.87
C GLN A 25 -39.30 2.74 12.34
N GLN A 26 -38.17 3.37 12.65
CA GLN A 26 -37.85 3.76 14.02
C GLN A 26 -38.66 5.01 14.35
N THR A 27 -39.84 4.80 14.92
CA THR A 27 -40.53 5.83 15.70
C THR A 27 -40.38 5.47 17.18
N GLU A 28 -39.31 5.93 17.80
CA GLU A 28 -39.31 6.22 19.23
C GLU A 28 -38.88 7.68 19.39
N SER A 29 -39.91 8.53 19.48
CA SER A 29 -39.80 9.89 19.99
C SER A 29 -39.42 9.80 21.47
N SER A 30 -38.12 9.70 21.74
CA SER A 30 -37.56 10.11 23.00
C SER A 30 -37.28 11.62 22.87
N GLN A 31 -38.19 12.44 23.40
CA GLN A 31 -37.90 13.85 23.67
C GLN A 31 -36.78 13.93 24.70
N ILE A 32 -35.54 13.81 24.22
CA ILE A 32 -34.36 14.21 24.98
C ILE A 32 -34.44 15.73 25.05
N ARG A 33 -34.58 16.25 26.28
CA ARG A 33 -34.48 17.69 26.55
C ARG A 33 -33.25 18.23 25.83
N PRO A 34 -33.32 19.39 25.14
CA PRO A 34 -32.14 19.94 24.49
C PRO A 34 -31.07 20.14 25.55
N SER A 35 -29.99 19.37 25.47
CA SER A 35 -28.81 19.67 26.28
C SER A 35 -28.32 21.03 25.80
N GLN A 36 -28.13 21.96 26.74
CA GLN A 36 -27.42 23.21 26.49
C GLN A 36 -25.91 22.99 26.37
N ALA A 37 -25.48 21.74 26.20
CA ALA A 37 -24.11 21.43 25.83
C ALA A 37 -23.99 21.75 24.34
N GLY A 38 -23.17 22.74 24.00
CA GLY A 38 -22.85 23.07 22.61
C GLY A 38 -22.54 21.79 21.84
N VAL A 39 -23.06 21.69 20.61
CA VAL A 39 -22.73 20.60 19.69
C VAL A 39 -21.24 20.73 19.40
N ILE A 40 -20.43 19.91 20.06
CA ILE A 40 -19.03 19.75 19.68
C ILE A 40 -19.05 18.73 18.54
N GLU A 41 -19.00 19.22 17.30
CA GLU A 41 -18.64 18.36 16.18
C GLU A 41 -17.22 17.86 16.44
N LEU A 42 -17.11 16.58 16.83
CA LEU A 42 -15.83 15.88 16.88
C LEU A 42 -15.34 15.74 15.43
N GLN A 43 -14.61 16.75 14.95
CA GLN A 43 -13.80 16.59 13.76
C GLN A 43 -12.80 15.48 14.06
N ALA A 44 -12.96 14.34 13.39
CA ALA A 44 -11.95 13.30 13.43
C ALA A 44 -10.61 13.94 13.04
N PRO A 45 -9.54 13.74 13.82
CA PRO A 45 -8.24 14.26 13.44
C PRO A 45 -7.90 13.76 12.02
N PRO A 46 -7.21 14.57 11.20
CA PRO A 46 -6.75 14.12 9.90
C PRO A 46 -6.00 12.80 10.08
N LYS A 47 -6.38 11.78 9.31
CA LYS A 47 -5.74 10.46 9.38
C LYS A 47 -4.25 10.65 9.04
N GLU A 48 -3.39 10.48 10.04
CA GLU A 48 -1.95 10.48 9.82
C GLU A 48 -1.59 9.17 9.12
N GLU A 49 -1.02 9.27 7.91
CA GLU A 49 -0.61 8.09 7.16
C GLU A 49 0.58 7.45 7.85
N THR A 50 0.46 6.15 8.10
CA THR A 50 1.56 5.40 8.73
C THR A 50 2.67 5.14 7.72
N PRO A 51 3.94 5.02 8.16
CA PRO A 51 5.04 4.63 7.27
C PRO A 51 4.77 3.32 6.51
N GLN A 52 4.00 2.42 7.11
CA GLN A 52 3.57 1.17 6.48
C GLN A 52 2.60 1.42 5.32
N GLU A 53 1.60 2.29 5.51
CA GLU A 53 0.64 2.66 4.46
C GLU A 53 1.34 3.36 3.29
N ASN A 54 2.25 4.29 3.57
CA ASN A 54 3.05 4.99 2.55
C ASN A 54 3.87 4.01 1.72
N LEU A 55 4.50 3.05 2.39
CA LEU A 55 5.32 2.05 1.71
C LEU A 55 4.49 1.08 0.87
N LEU A 56 3.33 0.69 1.38
CA LEU A 56 2.41 -0.18 0.66
C LEU A 56 1.86 0.54 -0.57
N ASP A 57 1.49 1.81 -0.45
CA ASP A 57 1.06 2.63 -1.59
C ASP A 57 2.18 2.80 -2.61
N TYR A 58 3.40 3.04 -2.14
CA TYR A 58 4.58 3.12 -3.01
C TYR A 58 4.74 1.86 -3.87
N PHE A 59 4.73 0.67 -3.26
CA PHE A 59 4.89 -0.57 -4.01
C PHE A 59 3.68 -0.91 -4.89
N ASN A 60 2.46 -0.64 -4.43
CA ASN A 60 1.24 -0.89 -5.21
C ASN A 60 1.13 0.02 -6.43
N THR A 61 1.60 1.26 -6.33
CA THR A 61 1.54 2.24 -7.41
C THR A 61 2.79 2.26 -8.28
N PHE A 62 3.87 1.57 -7.89
CA PHE A 62 5.16 1.62 -8.59
C PHE A 62 5.05 1.31 -10.08
N ALA A 63 4.34 0.24 -10.46
CA ALA A 63 4.13 -0.09 -11.88
C ALA A 63 3.42 1.04 -12.64
N GLN A 64 2.38 1.64 -12.04
CA GLN A 64 1.66 2.77 -12.63
C GLN A 64 2.56 4.02 -12.73
N GLN A 65 3.47 4.22 -11.78
CA GLN A 65 4.45 5.30 -11.84
C GLN A 65 5.43 5.10 -13.00
N LEU A 66 5.83 3.87 -13.29
CA LEU A 66 6.66 3.55 -14.46
C LEU A 66 5.91 3.81 -15.79
N ASP A 67 4.63 3.46 -15.87
CA ASP A 67 3.80 3.74 -17.05
C ASP A 67 3.69 5.25 -17.28
N ARG A 68 3.38 6.00 -16.23
CA ARG A 68 3.30 7.48 -16.28
C ARG A 68 4.63 8.13 -16.62
N LEU A 69 5.75 7.54 -16.22
CA LEU A 69 7.08 7.97 -16.59
C LEU A 69 7.34 7.74 -18.09
N ALA A 70 6.96 6.57 -18.61
CA ALA A 70 7.07 6.25 -20.04
C ALA A 70 6.21 7.20 -20.91
N ASP A 71 5.03 7.58 -20.41
CA ASP A 71 4.13 8.55 -21.05
C ASP A 71 4.59 10.01 -20.91
N GLY A 72 5.70 10.26 -20.19
CA GLY A 72 6.23 11.61 -19.96
C GLY A 72 5.42 12.46 -18.97
N GLN A 73 4.49 11.86 -18.23
CA GLN A 73 3.70 12.53 -17.19
C GLN A 73 4.46 12.73 -15.88
N LEU A 74 5.53 11.97 -15.68
CA LEU A 74 6.44 12.07 -14.54
C LEU A 74 7.87 12.30 -15.03
N SER A 75 8.60 13.18 -14.34
CA SER A 75 10.01 13.45 -14.61
C SER A 75 10.95 12.53 -13.84
N ASN A 76 10.48 11.96 -12.71
CA ASN A 76 11.22 11.07 -11.83
C ASN A 76 10.26 10.16 -11.08
N VAL A 77 10.76 9.01 -10.64
CA VAL A 77 10.07 8.17 -9.65
C VAL A 77 10.23 8.81 -8.27
N PRO A 78 9.13 9.01 -7.50
CA PRO A 78 9.16 9.56 -6.16
C PRO A 78 10.18 8.85 -5.26
N LYS A 79 10.86 9.63 -4.41
CA LYS A 79 11.76 9.08 -3.39
C LYS A 79 10.95 8.71 -2.15
N LEU A 80 11.42 7.69 -1.42
CA LEU A 80 10.85 7.34 -0.12
C LEU A 80 11.33 8.35 0.91
N ASP A 81 10.44 8.73 1.82
CA ASP A 81 10.81 9.54 2.97
C ASP A 81 11.65 8.73 3.99
N GLU A 82 12.33 9.42 4.90
CA GLU A 82 13.24 8.79 5.87
C GLU A 82 12.52 7.78 6.78
N ASN A 83 11.25 8.02 7.13
CA ASN A 83 10.47 7.12 7.99
C ASN A 83 10.09 5.84 7.25
N SER A 84 9.70 5.95 5.98
CA SER A 84 9.43 4.82 5.10
C SER A 84 10.68 3.95 4.89
N VAL A 85 11.85 4.57 4.68
CA VAL A 85 13.12 3.84 4.59
C VAL A 85 13.48 3.18 5.92
N LEU A 86 13.30 3.86 7.05
CA LEU A 86 13.54 3.28 8.38
C LEU A 86 12.64 2.07 8.66
N TYR A 87 11.36 2.16 8.26
CA TYR A 87 10.43 1.03 8.34
C TYR A 87 10.91 -0.13 7.48
N LEU A 88 11.35 0.12 6.24
CA LEU A 88 11.95 -0.90 5.37
C LEU A 88 13.17 -1.57 5.99
N ASN A 89 14.03 -0.81 6.67
CA ASN A 89 15.16 -1.40 7.37
C ASN A 89 14.72 -2.38 8.47
N ALA A 90 13.67 -2.05 9.22
CA ALA A 90 13.12 -2.92 10.24
C ALA A 90 12.50 -4.20 9.62
N VAL A 91 11.78 -4.06 8.50
CA VAL A 91 11.25 -5.19 7.73
C VAL A 91 12.38 -6.07 7.21
N TYR A 92 13.42 -5.48 6.63
CA TYR A 92 14.58 -6.20 6.13
C TYR A 92 15.30 -6.94 7.25
N LEU A 93 15.52 -6.30 8.41
CA LEU A 93 16.07 -6.96 9.60
C LEU A 93 15.21 -8.15 10.02
N PHE A 94 13.90 -7.97 10.19
CA PHE A 94 13.01 -9.06 10.58
C PHE A 94 13.08 -10.22 9.58
N CYS A 95 13.13 -9.91 8.29
CA CYS A 95 13.20 -10.87 7.21
C CYS A 95 14.53 -11.63 7.22
N SER A 96 15.66 -10.92 7.35
CA SER A 96 17.00 -11.51 7.44
C SER A 96 17.17 -12.44 8.64
N LEU A 97 16.60 -12.05 9.78
CA LEU A 97 16.61 -12.84 11.02
C LEU A 97 15.74 -14.11 10.97
N ARG A 98 14.76 -14.19 10.06
CA ARG A 98 13.79 -15.31 10.03
C ARG A 98 13.98 -16.23 8.85
N LYS A 99 14.35 -15.67 7.69
CA LYS A 99 14.36 -16.37 6.40
C LYS A 99 15.70 -16.22 5.67
N GLY A 100 16.69 -15.57 6.27
CA GLY A 100 17.92 -15.16 5.59
C GLY A 100 17.70 -13.91 4.74
N ALA A 101 18.72 -13.50 4.00
CA ALA A 101 18.71 -12.25 3.23
C ALA A 101 17.46 -12.11 2.34
N CYS A 102 16.86 -10.92 2.35
CA CYS A 102 15.65 -10.61 1.58
C CYS A 102 15.98 -9.64 0.44
N PRO A 103 16.63 -10.13 -0.64
CA PRO A 103 17.21 -9.28 -1.68
C PRO A 103 16.18 -8.42 -2.40
N TRP A 104 14.94 -8.89 -2.53
CA TRP A 104 13.85 -8.18 -3.20
C TRP A 104 13.60 -6.77 -2.65
N ILE A 105 13.83 -6.52 -1.35
CA ILE A 105 13.72 -5.17 -0.75
C ILE A 105 14.79 -4.25 -1.34
N LEU A 106 16.03 -4.73 -1.37
CA LEU A 106 17.17 -3.96 -1.85
C LEU A 106 17.11 -3.79 -3.37
N GLU A 107 16.67 -4.82 -4.09
CA GLU A 107 16.45 -4.79 -5.54
C GLU A 107 15.41 -3.73 -5.91
N ALA A 108 14.28 -3.64 -5.22
CA ALA A 108 13.26 -2.64 -5.53
C ALA A 108 13.73 -1.20 -5.29
N LEU A 109 14.49 -0.96 -4.21
CA LEU A 109 15.13 0.35 -3.97
C LEU A 109 16.17 0.66 -5.05
N LEU A 110 16.97 -0.33 -5.44
CA LEU A 110 17.98 -0.19 -6.48
C LEU A 110 17.37 0.07 -7.85
N GLU A 111 16.28 -0.60 -8.22
CA GLU A 111 15.56 -0.38 -9.47
C GLU A 111 15.06 1.06 -9.57
N THR A 112 14.50 1.58 -8.47
CA THR A 112 14.10 3.00 -8.37
C THR A 112 15.27 3.93 -8.64
N ASP A 113 16.42 3.68 -8.00
CA ASP A 113 17.64 4.47 -8.18
C ASP A 113 18.20 4.36 -9.61
N ILE A 114 18.15 3.18 -10.23
CA ILE A 114 18.57 2.97 -11.63
C ILE A 114 17.69 3.76 -12.58
N VAL A 115 16.36 3.70 -12.41
CA VAL A 115 15.41 4.46 -13.24
C VAL A 115 15.70 5.95 -13.12
N ASN A 116 15.77 6.47 -11.90
CA ASN A 116 16.07 7.88 -11.65
C ASN A 116 17.46 8.30 -12.17
N SER A 117 18.47 7.44 -12.05
CA SER A 117 19.81 7.71 -12.58
C SER A 117 19.80 7.84 -14.10
N ARG A 118 19.05 6.98 -14.80
CA ARG A 118 18.90 7.03 -16.26
C ARG A 118 18.19 8.30 -16.72
N LEU A 119 17.12 8.69 -16.01
CA LEU A 119 16.37 9.92 -16.30
C LEU A 119 17.23 11.18 -16.12
N ASN A 120 17.96 11.25 -15.00
CA ASN A 120 18.76 12.43 -14.65
C ASN A 120 20.16 12.43 -15.29
N LYS A 121 20.53 11.37 -16.03
CA LYS A 121 21.87 11.18 -16.62
C LYS A 121 23.00 11.34 -15.59
N SER A 122 22.75 10.91 -14.37
CA SER A 122 23.68 11.02 -13.25
C SER A 122 23.69 9.70 -12.47
N PRO A 123 24.86 9.14 -12.13
CA PRO A 123 24.94 7.93 -11.31
C PRO A 123 24.70 8.30 -9.84
N ASP A 124 23.44 8.39 -9.41
CA ASP A 124 23.08 8.65 -8.03
C ASP A 124 22.11 7.59 -7.49
N CYS A 125 22.43 7.05 -6.32
CA CYS A 125 21.63 6.02 -5.65
C CYS A 125 21.15 6.51 -4.28
N PRO A 126 20.27 7.53 -4.23
CA PRO A 126 19.85 8.16 -2.99
C PRO A 126 19.06 7.20 -2.08
N GLN A 127 18.21 6.34 -2.64
CA GLN A 127 17.40 5.41 -1.85
C GLN A 127 18.29 4.36 -1.18
N MET A 128 19.18 3.75 -1.96
CA MET A 128 20.10 2.76 -1.43
C MET A 128 21.08 3.35 -0.42
N ARG A 129 21.57 4.56 -0.67
CA ARG A 129 22.43 5.27 0.30
C ARG A 129 21.68 5.55 1.59
N SER A 130 20.42 6.01 1.50
CA SER A 130 19.59 6.30 2.67
C SER A 130 19.35 5.04 3.50
N PHE A 131 19.01 3.92 2.85
CA PHE A 131 18.79 2.62 3.49
C PHE A 131 20.00 2.20 4.32
N TRP A 132 21.19 2.14 3.72
CA TRP A 132 22.40 1.70 4.43
C TRP A 132 22.87 2.70 5.48
N LYS A 133 22.69 4.00 5.24
CA LYS A 133 22.98 5.02 6.25
C LYS A 133 22.11 4.82 7.49
N LEU A 134 20.81 4.62 7.30
CA LEU A 134 19.88 4.35 8.39
C LEU A 134 20.14 3.00 9.06
N TRP A 135 20.61 2.01 8.30
CA TRP A 135 20.97 0.69 8.81
C TRP A 135 22.10 0.79 9.84
N GLY A 136 23.16 1.50 9.47
CA GLY A 136 24.29 1.78 10.37
C GLY A 136 23.88 2.69 11.53
N LYS A 137 23.18 3.79 11.27
CA LYS A 137 22.77 4.78 12.28
C LYS A 137 21.92 4.18 13.41
N ASN A 138 21.13 3.13 13.11
CA ASN A 138 20.24 2.49 14.08
C ASN A 138 20.79 1.17 14.63
N ASP A 139 22.09 0.89 14.45
CA ASP A 139 22.77 -0.32 14.91
C ASP A 139 22.09 -1.61 14.45
N LEU A 140 21.46 -1.60 13.26
CA LEU A 140 20.71 -2.77 12.79
C LEU A 140 21.63 -3.92 12.41
N GLN A 141 22.86 -3.63 11.99
CA GLN A 141 23.89 -4.66 11.80
C GLN A 141 24.16 -5.38 13.12
N ARG A 142 24.40 -4.64 14.21
CA ARG A 142 24.62 -5.22 15.53
C ARG A 142 23.42 -6.05 15.99
N ARG A 143 22.20 -5.59 15.72
CA ARG A 143 20.98 -6.36 16.03
C ARG A 143 20.86 -7.64 15.21
N HIS A 144 21.32 -7.60 13.96
CA HIS A 144 21.36 -8.76 13.10
C HIS A 144 22.36 -9.80 13.61
N ASP A 145 23.54 -9.35 14.06
CA ASP A 145 24.62 -10.22 14.51
C ASP A 145 24.31 -10.95 15.84
N TYR A 146 23.34 -10.48 16.64
CA TYR A 146 22.90 -11.18 17.86
C TYR A 146 22.22 -12.53 17.63
N GLN A 147 21.91 -12.88 16.39
CA GLN A 147 21.39 -14.21 16.06
C GLN A 147 22.46 -15.28 15.83
N ILE A 148 23.75 -14.89 15.83
CA ILE A 148 24.88 -15.81 15.68
C ILE A 148 25.29 -16.36 17.05
#